data_AF-A0A7C5XTB9-F1
#
_entry.id   AF-A0A7C5XTB9-F1
#
_cell.length_a   1.000
_cell.length_b   1.000
_cell.length_c   1.000
_cell.angle_alpha   90.00
_cell.angle_beta   90.00
_cell.angle_gamma   90.00
#
_symmetry.space_group_name_H-M   'P 1'
#
loop_
_entity.id
_entity.type
_entity.pdbx_description
1 polymer ?
#
loop_
_entity_poly.entity_id
_entity_poly.type
_entity_poly.pdbx_seq_one_letter_code
_entity_poly.pdbx_strand_id
1 'polypeptide(L)' 'MLTPKRIAREILVRPAPGGGHCFNGLERLDEAVARLEPRVQALPARARRQLIALVEAELGLRRPPVRVPPLELVA' A
#
# COMPACT_ATOMS: atom_id res chain seq x y z
N MET A 1 16.50 7.11 5.89
CA MET A 1 15.64 6.40 4.92
C MET A 1 14.72 5.50 5.71
N LEU A 2 13.43 5.79 5.70
CA LEU A 2 12.42 4.97 6.38
C LEU A 2 12.21 3.65 5.63
N THR A 3 11.97 2.56 6.36
CA THR A 3 11.61 1.26 5.76
C THR A 3 10.11 1.24 5.40
N PRO A 4 9.66 0.40 4.45
CA PRO A 4 8.24 0.32 4.09
C PRO A 4 7.33 0.08 5.31
N LYS A 5 7.74 -0.81 6.22
CA LYS A 5 7.04 -1.09 7.48
C LYS A 5 6.93 0.13 8.39
N ARG A 6 7.98 0.96 8.46
CA ARG A 6 7.95 2.19 9.27
C ARG A 6 7.06 3.25 8.64
N ILE A 7 7.12 3.42 7.31
CA ILE A 7 6.24 4.31 6.56
C ILE A 7 4.77 3.91 6.77
N ALA A 8 4.44 2.62 6.64
CA ALA A 8 3.09 2.12 6.84
C ALA A 8 2.55 2.41 8.26
N ARG A 9 3.39 2.26 9.30
CA ARG A 9 2.99 2.60 10.68
C ARG A 9 2.67 4.07 10.90
N GLU A 10 3.18 4.96 10.04
CA GLU A 10 2.94 6.41 10.10
C GLU A 10 1.78 6.84 9.16
N ILE A 11 1.17 5.90 8.44
CA ILE A 11 0.02 6.15 7.56
C ILE A 11 -1.27 5.75 8.28
N LEU A 12 -2.12 6.74 8.52
CA LEU A 12 -3.50 6.56 8.98
C LEU A 12 -4.41 6.33 7.80
N VAL A 13 -5.00 5.14 7.75
CA VAL A 13 -6.00 4.76 6.74
C VAL A 13 -7.39 5.07 7.27
N ARG A 14 -8.21 5.78 6.47
CA ARG A 14 -9.62 6.06 6.76
C ARG A 14 -10.49 5.77 5.54
N PRO A 15 -11.75 5.34 5.71
CA PRO A 15 -12.66 5.22 4.58
C PRO A 15 -12.93 6.59 3.95
N ALA A 16 -12.90 6.65 2.61
CA ALA A 16 -13.20 7.87 1.87
C ALA A 16 -14.72 8.04 1.64
N PRO A 17 -15.26 9.28 1.57
CA PRO A 17 -16.69 9.53 1.38
C PRO A 17 -17.29 8.94 0.09
N GLY A 18 -16.47 8.81 -0.96
CA GLY A 18 -16.87 8.26 -2.27
C GLY A 18 -16.60 6.76 -2.44
N GLY A 19 -16.23 6.06 -1.37
CA GLY A 19 -15.70 4.69 -1.43
C GLY A 19 -14.17 4.66 -1.59
N GLY A 20 -13.55 3.57 -1.13
CA GLY A 20 -12.09 3.45 -1.06
C GLY A 20 -11.48 3.97 0.25
N HIS A 21 -10.22 4.39 0.20
CA HIS A 21 -9.43 4.76 1.37
C HIS A 21 -8.70 6.09 1.17
N CYS A 22 -8.64 6.89 2.24
CA CYS A 22 -7.74 8.02 2.38
C CYS A 22 -6.53 7.63 3.23
N PHE A 23 -5.37 8.22 2.93
CA PHE A 23 -4.08 8.02 3.58
C PHE A 23 -3.58 9.34 4.15
N ASN A 24 -3.63 9.52 5.48
CA ASN A 24 -3.32 10.80 6.12
C ASN A 24 -4.12 11.99 5.55
N GLY A 25 -5.37 11.74 5.16
CA GLY A 25 -6.26 12.73 4.52
C GLY A 25 -6.02 12.94 3.02
N LEU A 26 -5.12 12.18 2.39
CA LEU A 26 -4.89 12.20 0.94
C LEU A 26 -5.61 11.04 0.26
N GLU A 27 -6.10 11.24 -0.96
CA GLU A 27 -6.76 10.19 -1.74
C GLU A 27 -5.78 9.14 -2.28
N ARG A 28 -4.49 9.48 -2.36
CA ARG A 28 -3.48 8.65 -2.99
C ARG A 28 -2.36 8.29 -2.03
N LEU A 29 -2.02 7.00 -2.01
CA LEU A 29 -0.97 6.47 -1.13
C LEU A 29 0.42 6.97 -1.53
N ASP A 30 0.69 7.16 -2.82
CA ASP A 30 1.98 7.65 -3.31
C ASP A 30 2.29 9.06 -2.80
N GLU A 31 1.29 9.93 -2.74
CA GLU A 31 1.41 11.27 -2.15
C GLU A 31 1.66 11.23 -0.65
N ALA A 32 0.96 10.34 0.08
CA ALA A 32 1.18 10.15 1.51
C ALA A 32 2.60 9.64 1.81
N VAL A 33 3.08 8.67 1.04
CA VAL A 33 4.45 8.15 1.13
C VAL A 33 5.48 9.24 0.80
N ALA A 34 5.23 10.04 -0.25
CA ALA A 34 6.15 11.11 -0.65
C ALA A 34 6.22 12.26 0.37
N ARG A 35 5.16 12.50 1.17
CA ARG A 35 5.22 13.45 2.29
C ARG A 35 6.07 12.94 3.45
N LEU A 36 6.00 11.64 3.75
CA LEU A 36 6.75 11.02 4.85
C LEU A 36 8.23 10.79 4.49
N GLU A 37 8.53 10.43 3.24
CA GLU A 37 9.90 10.25 2.75
C GLU A 37 10.05 10.93 1.37
N PRO A 38 10.39 12.23 1.33
CA PRO A 38 10.52 13.00 0.07
C PRO A 38 11.55 12.42 -0.91
N ARG A 39 12.55 11.69 -0.41
CA ARG A 39 13.57 11.03 -1.24
C ARG A 39 12.97 9.98 -2.18
N VAL A 40 11.77 9.47 -1.89
CA VAL A 40 11.03 8.56 -2.78
C VAL A 40 10.74 9.19 -4.14
N GLN A 41 10.60 10.52 -4.22
CA GLN A 41 10.37 11.20 -5.49
C GLN A 41 11.58 11.11 -6.43
N ALA A 42 12.79 11.06 -5.87
CA ALA A 42 14.04 10.92 -6.62
C ALA A 42 14.32 9.47 -7.06
N LEU A 43 13.55 8.48 -6.58
CA LEU A 43 13.71 7.09 -7.00
C LEU A 43 13.25 6.90 -8.45
N PRO A 44 13.91 5.99 -9.20
CA PRO A 44 13.40 5.54 -10.50
C PRO A 44 11.95 5.07 -10.38
N ALA A 45 11.14 5.33 -11.40
CA ALA A 45 9.70 5.03 -11.40
C ALA A 45 9.36 3.57 -11.05
N ARG A 46 10.25 2.62 -11.39
CA ARG A 46 10.12 1.21 -11.01
C ARG A 46 10.31 0.99 -9.51
N ALA A 47 11.38 1.54 -8.93
CA ALA A 47 11.69 1.42 -7.51
C ALA A 47 10.61 2.10 -6.65
N ARG A 48 10.12 3.29 -7.08
CA ARG A 48 9.00 3.98 -6.43
C ARG A 48 7.74 3.12 -6.39
N ARG A 49 7.37 2.50 -7.52
CA ARG A 49 6.20 1.59 -7.59
C ARG A 49 6.35 0.38 -6.68
N GLN A 50 7.54 -0.23 -6.62
CA GLN A 50 7.81 -1.35 -5.72
C GLN A 50 7.72 -0.95 -4.24
N LEU A 51 8.24 0.22 -3.87
CA LEU A 51 8.13 0.74 -2.51
C LEU A 51 6.66 0.94 -2.11
N ILE A 52 5.87 1.61 -2.95
CA ILE A 52 4.45 1.83 -2.68
C ILE A 52 3.72 0.50 -2.52
N ALA A 53 3.98 -0.49 -3.39
CA ALA A 53 3.40 -1.82 -3.30
C ALA A 53 3.73 -2.55 -1.98
N LEU A 54 4.95 -2.36 -1.46
CA LEU A 54 5.33 -2.90 -0.14
C LEU A 54 4.57 -2.19 0.98
N VAL A 55 4.43 -0.86 0.91
CA VAL A 55 3.64 -0.09 1.89
C VAL A 55 2.17 -0.51 1.84
N GLU A 56 1.57 -0.71 0.67
CA GLU A 56 0.19 -1.23 0.52
C GLU A 56 0.01 -2.59 1.19
N ALA A 57 0.99 -3.47 1.06
CA ALA A 57 0.97 -4.80 1.67
C ALA A 57 1.06 -4.71 3.20
N GLU A 58 1.94 -3.85 3.73
CA GLU A 58 2.07 -3.60 5.17
C GLU A 58 0.81 -2.94 5.77
N LEU A 59 0.10 -2.13 4.98
CA LEU A 59 -1.19 -1.53 5.37
C LEU A 59 -2.37 -2.51 5.29
N GLY A 60 -2.16 -3.74 4.82
CA GLY A 60 -3.22 -4.75 4.67
C GLY A 60 -4.25 -4.42 3.59
N LEU A 61 -3.93 -3.50 2.67
CA LEU A 61 -4.84 -3.04 1.60
C LEU A 61 -4.84 -3.98 0.40
N ARG A 62 -3.75 -4.74 0.24
CA ARG A 62 -3.72 -5.86 -0.69
C ARG A 62 -4.37 -7.05 -0.02
N ARG A 63 -5.47 -7.54 -0.59
CA ARG A 63 -5.94 -8.90 -0.31
C ARG A 63 -4.76 -9.84 -0.62
N PRO A 64 -4.39 -10.78 0.28
CA PRO A 64 -3.54 -11.88 -0.13
C PRO A 64 -4.20 -12.53 -1.36
N PRO A 65 -3.44 -13.05 -2.34
CA PRO A 65 -4.05 -13.88 -3.36
C PRO A 65 -4.79 -14.98 -2.60
N VAL A 66 -6.12 -14.99 -2.72
CA VAL A 66 -6.94 -16.05 -2.15
C VAL A 66 -6.37 -17.33 -2.75
N ARG A 67 -5.68 -18.13 -1.93
CA ARG A 67 -5.43 -19.52 -2.29
C ARG A 67 -6.81 -20.14 -2.37
N VAL A 68 -7.38 -20.15 -3.56
CA VAL A 68 -8.52 -21.00 -3.86
C VAL A 68 -8.00 -22.42 -3.58
N PRO A 69 -8.54 -23.14 -2.58
CA PRO A 69 -8.16 -24.54 -2.40
C PRO A 69 -8.42 -25.26 -3.73
N PRO A 70 -7.53 -26.16 -4.17
CA PRO A 70 -7.73 -26.91 -5.41
C PRO A 70 -9.07 -27.63 -5.30
N LEU A 71 -9.89 -27.48 -6.35
CA LEU A 71 -11.20 -28.09 -6.53
C LEU A 71 -11.21 -29.52 -5.99
N GLU A 72 -12.09 -29.81 -5.03
CA GLU A 72 -12.54 -31.18 -4.81
C GLU A 72 -13.24 -31.63 -6.09
N LEU A 73 -12.49 -32.32 -6.94
CA LEU A 73 -13.05 -33.21 -7.94
C LEU A 73 -13.83 -34.28 -7.18
N VAL A 74 -15.15 -34.12 -7.18
CA VAL A 74 -16.10 -35.13 -6.72
C VAL A 74 -15.78 -36.43 -7.45
N ALA A 75 -15.35 -37.43 -6.68
CA ALA A 75 -15.16 -38.81 -7.10
C ALA A 75 -16.51 -39.54 -7.24
#